data_AF-A0A9D5IIG0-F1
#
_entry.id   AF-A0A9D5IIG0-F1
#
_cell.length_a   1.000
_cell.length_b   1.000
_cell.length_c   1.000
_cell.angle_alpha   90.00
_cell.angle_beta   90.00
_cell.angle_gamma   90.00
#
_symmetry.space_group_name_H-M   'P 1'
#
loop_
_entity.id
_entity.type
_entity.pdbx_description
1 polymer ?
#
loop_
_entity_poly.entity_id
_entity_poly.type
_entity_poly.pdbx_seq_one_letter_code
_entity_poly.pdbx_strand_id
1 'polypeptide(L)'
;MNTTQAPALPKQPWWQGWSDFWFRPTDPTTLAFIRICTGLLVLYIHLTYSRDLQAFFGKYGWYASSFVDRERHERPEYITPTSWDEPFSWPRLSDFPHRRAAFMEFLYAVPGNKNERAISLAYLNRANALTGPTDFRQAMQYVRDLHTSDEVKNAVTVIEGGEVKDKTTKEDIERKIPEFFRARDAAERKKIGEEIKAFWLLIPKKPTADGNQTTGTYVINHFIDVQPDTRMALIKYINDLPEDNAERAKWLDYLNYWNADRRLAYRTGHVGFSVWFHVTDPTQMAFIHAGIILTICLFTIGLFTRVTSVLVWIACVGYIHRTTQVLFGMDTMMNILLFYLMIGNSGAALSVDRLIARYRATRASLKRSGTIDANTRAFLACPPPSIGAGFAIRLLQVHVCFIYAAAGFSKLKGASWWSGQAFWDVAVNPEFTPLNYHWYEVLLRWIADSKPIYHIICTVGVWFTLAVEISLPFLVWTKLRWFILLLATAMHAAIGVMMGLNLFELLMIVMFLGFMPDRVIRDRFRGGLDLPKFTFAFNPTADTQARAAALTVALDVDNQVSLAPDKAATGTAVTGTGVAATSGPDGTKVLSKGLRFLSVISWLLLIPGVKGLLTRRLFPAAK
;
A
#
# COMPACT_ATOMS: atom_id res chain seq x y z
N MET A 1 60.73 -5.63 30.17
CA MET A 1 59.30 -5.26 30.19
C MET A 1 58.58 -6.22 29.25
N ASN A 2 57.95 -7.27 29.80
CA ASN A 2 57.17 -8.24 29.00
C ASN A 2 55.75 -7.71 28.85
N THR A 3 55.40 -7.27 27.64
CA THR A 3 54.02 -7.00 27.24
C THR A 3 53.30 -8.33 27.04
N THR A 4 52.52 -8.75 28.04
CA THR A 4 51.55 -9.84 27.88
C THR A 4 50.54 -9.44 26.81
N GLN A 5 50.65 -10.04 25.62
CA GLN A 5 49.61 -10.00 24.61
C GLN A 5 48.31 -10.55 25.21
N ALA A 6 47.24 -9.74 25.16
CA ALA A 6 45.92 -10.21 25.54
C ALA A 6 45.55 -11.43 24.67
N PRO A 7 44.97 -12.49 25.25
CA PRO A 7 44.62 -13.69 24.50
C PRO A 7 43.66 -13.32 23.37
N ALA A 8 43.98 -13.77 22.15
CA ALA A 8 43.10 -13.61 21.00
C ALA A 8 41.74 -14.24 21.32
N LEU A 9 40.67 -13.43 21.27
CA LEU A 9 39.31 -13.93 21.44
C LEU A 9 39.08 -15.06 20.43
N PRO A 10 38.53 -16.22 20.86
CA PRO A 10 38.26 -17.32 19.95
C PRO A 10 37.40 -16.82 18.80
N LYS A 11 37.81 -17.11 17.56
CA LYS A 11 37.03 -16.78 16.35
C LYS A 11 35.67 -17.45 16.49
N GLN A 12 34.64 -16.68 16.83
CA GLN A 12 33.28 -17.20 16.84
C GLN A 12 32.93 -17.70 15.45
N PRO A 13 32.31 -18.89 15.32
CA PRO A 13 31.91 -19.40 14.02
C PRO A 13 30.84 -18.49 13.39
N TRP A 14 30.85 -18.37 12.06
CA TRP A 14 29.98 -17.44 11.31
C TRP A 14 28.48 -17.65 11.60
N TRP A 15 28.05 -18.89 11.86
CA TRP A 15 26.66 -19.22 12.18
C TRP A 15 26.21 -18.66 13.53
N GLN A 16 27.14 -18.48 14.49
CA GLN A 16 26.84 -17.88 15.78
C GLN A 16 26.62 -16.37 15.63
N GLY A 17 27.44 -15.70 14.82
CA GLY A 17 27.21 -14.30 14.45
C GLY A 17 25.88 -14.09 13.72
N TRP A 18 25.52 -14.99 12.81
CA TRP A 18 24.22 -14.99 12.13
C TRP A 18 23.06 -15.19 13.11
N SER A 19 23.17 -16.16 14.03
CA SER A 19 22.18 -16.40 15.07
C SER A 19 22.03 -15.21 16.01
N ASP A 20 23.13 -14.62 16.47
CA ASP A 20 23.13 -13.46 17.36
C ASP A 20 22.57 -12.21 16.68
N PHE A 21 22.78 -12.07 15.37
CA PHE A 21 22.17 -10.99 14.60
C PHE A 21 20.65 -11.03 14.71
N TRP A 22 20.03 -12.19 14.48
CA TRP A 22 18.57 -12.36 14.43
C TRP A 22 17.91 -12.59 15.80
N PHE A 23 18.54 -13.33 16.70
CA PHE A 23 17.87 -13.92 17.86
C PHE A 23 18.39 -13.44 19.21
N ARG A 24 19.31 -12.47 19.25
CA ARG A 24 19.77 -11.89 20.51
C ARG A 24 18.61 -11.21 21.26
N PRO A 25 18.34 -11.59 22.53
CA PRO A 25 17.32 -10.92 23.34
C PRO A 25 17.59 -9.42 23.43
N THR A 26 16.58 -8.62 23.09
CA THR A 26 16.69 -7.16 23.03
C THR A 26 15.57 -6.50 23.83
N ASP A 27 15.85 -5.31 24.38
CA ASP A 27 14.88 -4.50 25.11
C ASP A 27 13.72 -4.07 24.17
N PRO A 28 12.46 -4.34 24.52
CA PRO A 28 11.29 -4.02 23.68
C PRO A 28 10.92 -2.53 23.65
N THR A 29 11.63 -1.65 24.36
CA THR A 29 11.31 -0.21 24.47
C THR A 29 11.24 0.49 23.12
N THR A 30 12.16 0.18 22.19
CA THR A 30 12.14 0.76 20.84
C THR A 30 10.87 0.37 20.09
N LEU A 31 10.48 -0.91 20.13
CA LEU A 31 9.24 -1.38 19.48
C LEU A 31 7.99 -0.80 20.13
N ALA A 32 7.99 -0.63 21.46
CA ALA A 32 6.89 -0.01 22.15
C ALA A 32 6.71 1.47 21.74
N PHE A 33 7.81 2.18 21.51
CA PHE A 33 7.75 3.54 21.01
C PHE A 33 7.28 3.59 19.55
N ILE A 34 7.80 2.71 18.69
CA ILE A 34 7.31 2.53 17.31
C ILE A 34 5.80 2.21 17.30
N ARG A 35 5.32 1.36 18.22
CA ARG A 35 3.89 1.05 18.37
C ARG A 35 3.05 2.28 18.65
N ILE A 36 3.49 3.14 19.56
CA ILE A 36 2.76 4.39 19.89
C ILE A 36 2.73 5.29 18.66
N CYS A 37 3.87 5.56 18.02
CA CYS A 37 3.93 6.41 16.84
C CYS A 37 3.07 5.86 15.68
N THR A 38 3.23 4.57 15.36
CA THR A 38 2.44 3.88 14.33
C THR A 38 0.97 3.93 14.68
N GLY A 39 0.60 3.59 15.92
CA GLY A 39 -0.78 3.59 16.38
C GLY A 39 -1.45 4.96 16.32
N LEU A 40 -0.72 6.05 16.59
CA LEU A 40 -1.22 7.42 16.43
C LEU A 40 -1.46 7.78 14.96
N LEU A 41 -0.55 7.40 14.06
CA LEU A 41 -0.71 7.63 12.62
C LEU A 41 -1.87 6.81 12.04
N VAL A 42 -1.96 5.52 12.42
CA VAL A 42 -3.07 4.63 12.05
C VAL A 42 -4.39 5.18 12.57
N LEU A 43 -4.43 5.66 13.83
CA LEU A 43 -5.62 6.28 14.40
C LEU A 43 -6.04 7.52 13.60
N TYR A 44 -5.10 8.40 13.28
CA TYR A 44 -5.37 9.57 12.46
C TYR A 44 -5.97 9.18 11.09
N ILE A 45 -5.36 8.24 10.38
CA ILE A 45 -5.84 7.72 9.08
C ILE A 45 -7.28 7.20 9.19
N HIS A 46 -7.59 6.45 10.26
CA HIS A 46 -8.92 5.88 10.39
C HIS A 46 -9.96 6.90 10.87
N LEU A 47 -9.55 7.93 11.61
CA LEU A 47 -10.39 9.06 11.96
C LEU A 47 -10.73 9.94 10.75
N THR A 48 -9.82 10.09 9.78
CA THR A 48 -10.13 10.81 8.55
C THR A 48 -11.14 10.04 7.71
N TYR A 49 -11.04 8.71 7.62
CA TYR A 49 -12.06 7.87 6.98
C TYR A 49 -13.44 7.95 7.64
N SER A 50 -13.53 8.29 8.93
CA SER A 50 -14.82 8.36 9.62
C SER A 50 -15.82 9.34 8.97
N ARG A 51 -15.33 10.41 8.33
CA ARG A 51 -16.20 11.42 7.68
C ARG A 51 -16.79 10.93 6.36
N ASP A 52 -16.01 10.17 5.61
CA ASP A 52 -16.32 9.78 4.23
C ASP A 52 -16.43 8.26 4.07
N LEU A 53 -16.73 7.53 5.16
CA LEU A 53 -16.73 6.07 5.19
C LEU A 53 -17.62 5.45 4.09
N GLN A 54 -18.78 6.07 3.83
CA GLN A 54 -19.68 5.64 2.74
C GLN A 54 -19.12 5.95 1.35
N ALA A 55 -18.45 7.10 1.19
CA ALA A 55 -17.86 7.49 -0.08
C ALA A 55 -16.68 6.57 -0.45
N PHE A 56 -15.90 6.11 0.52
CA PHE A 56 -14.81 5.16 0.26
C PHE A 56 -15.29 3.71 0.14
N PHE A 57 -16.08 3.23 1.11
CA PHE A 57 -16.31 1.79 1.31
C PHE A 57 -17.77 1.36 1.13
N GLY A 58 -18.71 2.30 0.99
CA GLY A 58 -20.14 2.01 0.86
C GLY A 58 -20.53 1.35 -0.46
N LYS A 59 -21.81 0.98 -0.58
CA LYS A 59 -22.36 0.32 -1.80
C LYS A 59 -22.13 1.15 -3.07
N TYR A 60 -22.32 2.47 -2.95
CA TYR A 60 -22.18 3.47 -4.02
C TYR A 60 -20.97 4.39 -3.80
N GLY A 61 -19.92 3.90 -3.12
CA GLY A 61 -18.68 4.67 -2.97
C GLY A 61 -18.02 4.98 -4.32
N TRP A 62 -16.95 5.78 -4.30
CA TRP A 62 -16.17 6.15 -5.48
C TRP A 62 -15.77 4.93 -6.32
N TYR A 63 -15.44 3.83 -5.65
CA TYR A 63 -15.38 2.49 -6.24
C TYR A 63 -16.54 1.65 -5.72
N ALA A 64 -17.65 1.68 -6.46
CA ALA A 64 -18.88 1.00 -6.14
C ALA A 64 -18.66 -0.50 -5.91
N SER A 65 -19.42 -1.09 -4.99
CA SER A 65 -19.23 -2.49 -4.59
C SER A 65 -19.35 -3.46 -5.77
N SER A 66 -20.19 -3.17 -6.76
CA SER A 66 -20.33 -4.01 -7.96
C SER A 66 -19.08 -3.99 -8.84
N PHE A 67 -18.42 -2.83 -8.97
CA PHE A 67 -17.19 -2.70 -9.73
C PHE A 67 -16.05 -3.48 -9.06
N VAL A 68 -15.91 -3.30 -7.74
CA VAL A 68 -14.87 -4.00 -6.97
C VAL A 68 -15.12 -5.51 -6.93
N ASP A 69 -16.38 -5.93 -6.83
CA ASP A 69 -16.72 -7.36 -6.86
C ASP A 69 -16.39 -7.98 -8.23
N ARG A 70 -16.66 -7.27 -9.32
CA ARG A 70 -16.26 -7.69 -10.66
C ARG A 70 -14.75 -7.77 -10.79
N GLU A 71 -14.00 -6.77 -10.32
CA GLU A 71 -12.53 -6.80 -10.33
C GLU A 71 -11.96 -7.97 -9.52
N ARG A 72 -12.50 -8.22 -8.33
CA ARG A 72 -12.07 -9.30 -7.45
C ARG A 72 -12.25 -10.68 -8.06
N HIS A 73 -13.27 -10.88 -8.90
CA HIS A 73 -13.56 -12.18 -9.50
C HIS A 73 -13.02 -12.34 -10.92
N GLU A 74 -12.96 -11.25 -11.69
CA GLU A 74 -12.77 -11.33 -13.13
C GLU A 74 -11.45 -10.75 -13.63
N ARG A 75 -10.75 -9.90 -12.86
CA ARG A 75 -9.53 -9.23 -13.37
C ARG A 75 -8.52 -10.23 -13.95
N PRO A 76 -8.09 -10.08 -15.20
CA PRO A 76 -7.15 -11.02 -15.81
C PRO A 76 -5.75 -10.85 -15.19
N GLU A 77 -5.14 -11.95 -14.81
CA GLU A 77 -3.75 -11.99 -14.37
C GLU A 77 -2.92 -12.83 -15.34
N TYR A 78 -1.94 -12.18 -15.95
CA TYR A 78 -1.00 -12.81 -16.88
C TYR A 78 0.35 -13.01 -16.21
N ILE A 79 0.99 -14.14 -16.48
CA ILE A 79 2.36 -14.38 -16.03
C ILE A 79 3.29 -13.82 -17.09
N THR A 80 4.17 -12.90 -16.68
CA THR A 80 5.28 -12.46 -17.53
C THR A 80 6.19 -13.66 -17.81
N PRO A 81 6.52 -13.95 -19.08
CA PRO A 81 7.46 -15.01 -19.41
C PRO A 81 8.78 -14.83 -18.64
N THR A 82 9.40 -15.94 -18.24
CA THR A 82 10.72 -15.93 -17.62
C THR A 82 11.85 -15.90 -18.65
N SER A 83 11.53 -16.00 -19.95
CA SER A 83 12.48 -15.79 -21.03
C SER A 83 12.61 -14.31 -21.38
N TRP A 84 13.65 -13.97 -22.13
CA TRP A 84 13.87 -12.62 -22.67
C TRP A 84 12.99 -12.31 -23.90
N ASP A 85 12.12 -13.24 -24.29
CA ASP A 85 11.24 -13.08 -25.45
C ASP A 85 10.12 -12.08 -25.14
N GLU A 86 9.58 -11.48 -26.19
CA GLU A 86 8.45 -10.57 -26.05
C GLU A 86 7.24 -11.31 -25.45
N PRO A 87 6.48 -10.66 -24.55
CA PRO A 87 5.31 -11.26 -23.93
C PRO A 87 4.29 -11.69 -24.98
N PHE A 88 3.58 -12.77 -24.69
CA PHE A 88 2.51 -13.29 -25.55
C PHE A 88 1.49 -12.20 -25.90
N SER A 89 1.15 -12.04 -27.19
CA SER A 89 0.15 -11.08 -27.68
C SER A 89 -1.28 -11.59 -27.46
N TRP A 90 -2.17 -10.74 -26.97
CA TRP A 90 -3.59 -11.06 -26.76
C TRP A 90 -4.52 -10.15 -27.57
N PRO A 91 -5.79 -10.54 -27.82
CA PRO A 91 -6.75 -9.69 -28.49
C PRO A 91 -6.95 -8.38 -27.73
N ARG A 92 -6.78 -7.25 -28.42
CA ARG A 92 -7.08 -5.91 -27.90
C ARG A 92 -8.04 -5.16 -28.81
N LEU A 93 -9.00 -4.50 -28.19
CA LEU A 93 -9.88 -3.48 -28.73
C LEU A 93 -9.27 -2.09 -28.53
N SER A 94 -9.75 -1.13 -29.32
CA SER A 94 -9.36 0.28 -29.20
C SER A 94 -9.69 0.84 -27.81
N ASP A 95 -8.84 1.72 -27.28
CA ASP A 95 -9.09 2.43 -26.02
C ASP A 95 -10.07 3.61 -26.18
N PHE A 96 -10.34 4.03 -27.42
CA PHE A 96 -11.33 5.07 -27.71
C PHE A 96 -12.76 4.47 -27.63
N PRO A 97 -13.64 4.97 -26.75
CA PRO A 97 -14.95 4.35 -26.51
C PRO A 97 -15.83 4.17 -27.76
N HIS A 98 -15.84 5.16 -28.66
CA HIS A 98 -16.61 5.10 -29.90
C HIS A 98 -16.07 4.05 -30.88
N ARG A 99 -14.75 3.89 -30.97
CA ARG A 99 -14.11 2.85 -31.81
C ARG A 99 -14.33 1.47 -31.22
N ARG A 100 -14.23 1.33 -29.88
CA ARG A 100 -14.55 0.09 -29.17
C ARG A 100 -16.00 -0.32 -29.39
N ALA A 101 -16.95 0.61 -29.28
CA ALA A 101 -18.36 0.34 -29.52
C ALA A 101 -18.62 -0.15 -30.96
N ALA A 102 -18.01 0.49 -31.96
CA ALA A 102 -18.09 0.04 -33.35
C ALA A 102 -17.50 -1.38 -33.55
N PHE A 103 -16.36 -1.67 -32.92
CA PHE A 103 -15.76 -2.99 -32.99
C PHE A 103 -16.62 -4.05 -32.30
N MET A 104 -17.24 -3.72 -31.16
CA MET A 104 -18.20 -4.62 -30.50
C MET A 104 -19.42 -4.89 -31.36
N GLU A 105 -19.95 -3.88 -32.08
CA GLU A 105 -21.04 -4.08 -33.05
C GLU A 105 -20.64 -5.08 -34.14
N PHE A 106 -19.42 -4.98 -34.67
CA PHE A 106 -18.87 -5.99 -35.58
C PHE A 106 -18.79 -7.38 -34.94
N LEU A 107 -18.28 -7.50 -33.70
CA LEU A 107 -18.17 -8.79 -33.01
C LEU A 107 -19.54 -9.45 -32.74
N TYR A 108 -20.57 -8.65 -32.48
CA TYR A 108 -21.95 -9.14 -32.34
C TYR A 108 -22.57 -9.54 -33.69
N ALA A 109 -22.15 -8.93 -34.80
CA ALA A 109 -22.62 -9.26 -36.15
C ALA A 109 -21.99 -10.55 -36.71
N VAL A 110 -20.80 -10.95 -36.24
CA VAL A 110 -20.16 -12.21 -36.65
C VAL A 110 -21.10 -13.40 -36.39
N PRO A 111 -21.32 -14.34 -37.34
CA PRO A 111 -22.25 -15.45 -37.12
C PRO A 111 -21.89 -16.34 -35.93
N GLY A 112 -22.93 -16.86 -35.26
CA GLY A 112 -22.84 -17.85 -34.17
C GLY A 112 -22.30 -19.19 -34.65
N ASN A 113 -22.92 -19.71 -35.70
CA ASN A 113 -22.57 -20.98 -36.33
C ASN A 113 -21.15 -20.94 -36.90
N LYS A 114 -20.36 -21.99 -36.62
CA LYS A 114 -18.95 -22.05 -37.03
C LYS A 114 -18.74 -22.01 -38.55
N ASN A 115 -19.63 -22.66 -39.32
CA ASN A 115 -19.51 -22.71 -40.78
C ASN A 115 -19.87 -21.37 -41.41
N GLU A 116 -20.98 -20.76 -40.98
CA GLU A 116 -21.37 -19.42 -41.44
C GLU A 116 -20.29 -18.39 -41.08
N ARG A 117 -19.73 -18.48 -39.86
CA ARG A 117 -18.63 -17.62 -39.42
C ARG A 117 -17.39 -17.78 -40.30
N ALA A 118 -17.00 -19.00 -40.63
CA ALA A 118 -15.87 -19.27 -41.51
C ALA A 118 -16.07 -18.64 -42.90
N ILE A 119 -17.29 -18.71 -43.44
CA ILE A 119 -17.66 -18.07 -44.71
C ILE A 119 -17.56 -16.54 -44.59
N SER A 120 -18.20 -15.94 -43.59
CA SER A 120 -18.23 -14.48 -43.43
C SER A 120 -16.87 -13.85 -43.08
N LEU A 121 -15.95 -14.61 -42.48
CA LEU A 121 -14.60 -14.15 -42.11
C LEU A 121 -13.51 -14.58 -43.09
N ALA A 122 -13.85 -15.30 -44.16
CA ALA A 122 -12.88 -15.84 -45.11
C ALA A 122 -11.95 -14.74 -45.69
N TYR A 123 -12.50 -13.57 -46.03
CA TYR A 123 -11.71 -12.43 -46.51
C TYR A 123 -10.69 -11.94 -45.47
N LEU A 124 -11.11 -11.78 -44.20
CA LEU A 124 -10.25 -11.32 -43.12
C LEU A 124 -9.11 -12.30 -42.86
N ASN A 125 -9.42 -13.60 -42.86
CA ASN A 125 -8.44 -14.67 -42.70
C ASN A 125 -7.45 -14.72 -43.87
N ARG A 126 -7.94 -14.53 -45.11
CA ARG A 126 -7.10 -14.40 -46.31
C ARG A 126 -6.17 -13.20 -46.21
N ALA A 127 -6.70 -12.03 -45.89
CA ALA A 127 -5.90 -10.82 -45.74
C ALA A 127 -4.79 -11.02 -44.71
N ASN A 128 -5.10 -11.66 -43.58
CA ASN A 128 -4.13 -11.95 -42.51
C ASN A 128 -3.05 -12.96 -42.91
N ALA A 129 -3.29 -13.81 -43.91
CA ALA A 129 -2.32 -14.77 -44.43
C ALA A 129 -1.36 -14.16 -45.48
N LEU A 130 -1.57 -12.90 -45.89
CA LEU A 130 -0.68 -12.22 -46.83
C LEU A 130 0.66 -11.91 -46.17
N THR A 131 1.75 -12.16 -46.88
CA THR A 131 3.12 -12.05 -46.35
C THR A 131 3.78 -10.71 -46.65
N GLY A 132 3.27 -9.93 -47.60
CA GLY A 132 3.87 -8.65 -47.95
C GLY A 132 3.67 -7.60 -46.86
N PRO A 133 4.63 -6.66 -46.69
CA PRO A 133 4.66 -5.74 -45.56
C PRO A 133 3.49 -4.75 -45.51
N THR A 134 2.84 -4.49 -46.66
CA THR A 134 1.69 -3.59 -46.75
C THR A 134 0.41 -4.28 -47.24
N ASP A 135 0.47 -5.57 -47.56
CA ASP A 135 -0.61 -6.28 -48.26
C ASP A 135 -1.88 -6.35 -47.39
N PHE A 136 -1.73 -6.66 -46.10
CA PHE A 136 -2.84 -6.63 -45.16
C PHE A 136 -3.52 -5.25 -45.13
N ARG A 137 -2.73 -4.18 -45.05
CA ARG A 137 -3.23 -2.80 -45.03
C ARG A 137 -3.98 -2.49 -46.32
N GLN A 138 -3.41 -2.80 -47.49
CA GLN A 138 -4.04 -2.57 -48.79
C GLN A 138 -5.35 -3.36 -48.94
N ALA A 139 -5.37 -4.63 -48.53
CA ALA A 139 -6.57 -5.46 -48.56
C ALA A 139 -7.69 -4.89 -47.67
N MET A 140 -7.34 -4.45 -46.47
CA MET A 140 -8.31 -3.86 -45.54
C MET A 140 -8.81 -2.49 -46.03
N GLN A 141 -7.92 -1.63 -46.53
CA GLN A 141 -8.30 -0.33 -47.12
C GLN A 141 -9.24 -0.51 -48.31
N TYR A 142 -9.00 -1.51 -49.16
CA TYR A 142 -9.86 -1.80 -50.30
C TYR A 142 -11.33 -2.03 -49.89
N VAL A 143 -11.58 -2.82 -48.84
CA VAL A 143 -12.95 -3.05 -48.34
C VAL A 143 -13.51 -1.86 -47.58
N ARG A 144 -12.68 -1.11 -46.85
CA ARG A 144 -13.09 0.10 -46.12
C ARG A 144 -13.66 1.16 -47.06
N ASP A 145 -13.06 1.30 -48.24
CA ASP A 145 -13.40 2.32 -49.21
C ASP A 145 -14.63 1.93 -50.08
N LEU A 146 -15.27 0.78 -49.77
CA LEU A 146 -16.58 0.39 -50.31
C LEU A 146 -17.67 0.86 -49.32
N HIS A 147 -18.46 1.85 -49.71
CA HIS A 147 -19.45 2.50 -48.86
C HIS A 147 -20.88 1.98 -49.09
N THR A 148 -21.22 1.59 -50.31
CA THR A 148 -22.59 1.20 -50.70
C THR A 148 -22.66 -0.23 -51.22
N SER A 149 -23.85 -0.85 -51.15
CA SER A 149 -24.08 -2.19 -51.72
C SER A 149 -23.83 -2.23 -53.23
N ASP A 150 -24.09 -1.12 -53.93
CA ASP A 150 -23.83 -1.01 -55.37
C ASP A 150 -22.34 -0.91 -55.67
N GLU A 151 -21.57 -0.17 -54.87
CA GLU A 151 -20.10 -0.16 -54.97
C GLU A 151 -19.51 -1.54 -54.73
N VAL A 152 -19.99 -2.27 -53.73
CA VAL A 152 -19.55 -3.66 -53.48
C VAL A 152 -19.89 -4.56 -54.66
N LYS A 153 -21.11 -4.46 -55.20
CA LYS A 153 -21.55 -5.25 -56.36
C LYS A 153 -20.68 -4.98 -57.58
N ASN A 154 -20.39 -3.71 -57.86
CA ASN A 154 -19.52 -3.32 -58.97
C ASN A 154 -18.09 -3.78 -58.73
N ALA A 155 -17.55 -3.60 -57.52
CA ALA A 155 -16.21 -4.06 -57.13
C ALA A 155 -16.03 -5.58 -57.30
N VAL A 156 -17.00 -6.37 -56.83
CA VAL A 156 -17.01 -7.83 -56.99
C VAL A 156 -17.10 -8.23 -58.46
N THR A 157 -17.98 -7.60 -59.23
CA THR A 157 -18.12 -7.85 -60.68
C THR A 157 -16.81 -7.61 -61.43
N VAL A 158 -16.11 -6.52 -61.11
CA VAL A 158 -14.83 -6.18 -61.75
C VAL A 158 -13.70 -7.13 -61.32
N ILE A 159 -13.62 -7.49 -60.03
CA ILE A 159 -12.65 -8.49 -59.55
C ILE A 159 -12.84 -9.82 -60.29
N GLU A 160 -14.08 -10.26 -60.46
CA GLU A 160 -14.47 -11.47 -61.19
C GLU A 160 -14.13 -11.43 -62.70
N GLY A 161 -13.79 -10.26 -63.24
CA GLY A 161 -13.52 -10.05 -64.67
C GLY A 161 -14.77 -9.76 -65.50
N GLY A 162 -15.87 -9.39 -64.87
CA GLY A 162 -17.11 -8.96 -65.53
C GLY A 162 -17.10 -7.49 -65.97
N GLU A 163 -18.13 -7.11 -66.72
CA GLU A 163 -18.35 -5.74 -67.18
C GLU A 163 -19.33 -5.00 -66.26
N VAL A 164 -19.06 -3.73 -65.97
CA VAL A 164 -19.99 -2.79 -65.31
C VAL A 164 -20.49 -1.75 -66.31
N LYS A 165 -21.68 -1.20 -66.08
CA LYS A 165 -22.39 -0.34 -67.06
C LYS A 165 -21.61 0.91 -67.47
N ASP A 166 -20.81 1.47 -66.56
CA ASP A 166 -20.01 2.67 -66.79
C ASP A 166 -18.51 2.30 -66.88
N LYS A 167 -17.89 2.61 -68.03
CA LYS A 167 -16.47 2.35 -68.28
C LYS A 167 -15.54 3.13 -67.34
N THR A 168 -15.91 4.36 -66.98
CA THR A 168 -15.07 5.18 -66.08
C THR A 168 -15.08 4.63 -64.65
N THR A 169 -16.23 4.18 -64.18
CA THR A 169 -16.36 3.41 -62.92
C THR A 169 -15.56 2.11 -62.97
N LYS A 170 -15.57 1.38 -64.10
CA LYS A 170 -14.77 0.15 -64.28
C LYS A 170 -13.28 0.44 -64.10
N GLU A 171 -12.74 1.41 -64.83
CA GLU A 171 -11.32 1.79 -64.80
C GLU A 171 -10.87 2.25 -63.40
N ASP A 172 -11.71 3.01 -62.68
CA ASP A 172 -11.40 3.44 -61.31
C ASP A 172 -11.37 2.26 -60.32
N ILE A 173 -12.33 1.34 -60.40
CA ILE A 173 -12.36 0.13 -59.57
C ILE A 173 -11.16 -0.76 -59.89
N GLU A 174 -10.87 -0.99 -61.18
CA GLU A 174 -9.72 -1.79 -61.62
C GLU A 174 -8.43 -1.26 -61.02
N ARG A 175 -8.21 0.07 -61.09
CA ARG A 175 -7.03 0.72 -60.50
C ARG A 175 -6.91 0.51 -58.99
N LYS A 176 -8.04 0.47 -58.27
CA LYS A 176 -8.10 0.32 -56.80
C LYS A 176 -7.94 -1.14 -56.33
N ILE A 177 -8.19 -2.14 -57.18
CA ILE A 177 -8.00 -3.55 -56.82
C ILE A 177 -6.51 -3.81 -56.52
N PRO A 178 -6.15 -4.31 -55.32
CA PRO A 178 -4.79 -4.67 -54.99
C PRO A 178 -4.17 -5.68 -55.97
N GLU A 179 -2.89 -5.48 -56.33
CA GLU A 179 -2.20 -6.28 -57.35
C GLU A 179 -2.20 -7.78 -57.01
N PHE A 180 -2.00 -8.13 -55.74
CA PHE A 180 -1.98 -9.52 -55.26
C PHE A 180 -3.34 -10.24 -55.32
N PHE A 181 -4.45 -9.51 -55.51
CA PHE A 181 -5.75 -10.07 -55.87
C PHE A 181 -5.94 -10.13 -57.38
N ARG A 182 -5.52 -9.08 -58.10
CA ARG A 182 -5.63 -9.02 -59.57
C ARG A 182 -4.82 -10.11 -60.26
N ALA A 183 -3.66 -10.46 -59.71
CA ALA A 183 -2.76 -11.48 -60.26
C ALA A 183 -3.27 -12.93 -60.10
N ARG A 184 -4.43 -13.14 -59.46
CA ARG A 184 -5.02 -14.47 -59.25
C ARG A 184 -5.80 -14.94 -60.48
N ASP A 185 -5.94 -16.26 -60.62
CA ASP A 185 -6.75 -16.84 -61.68
C ASP A 185 -8.25 -16.48 -61.53
N ALA A 186 -9.04 -16.75 -62.58
CA ALA A 186 -10.45 -16.37 -62.60
C ALA A 186 -11.29 -17.06 -61.50
N ALA A 187 -10.98 -18.31 -61.14
CA ALA A 187 -11.72 -19.03 -60.12
C ALA A 187 -11.44 -18.45 -58.72
N GLU A 188 -10.18 -18.14 -58.44
CA GLU A 188 -9.76 -17.56 -57.17
C GLU A 188 -10.23 -16.10 -57.03
N ARG A 189 -10.24 -15.33 -58.12
CA ARG A 189 -10.82 -13.97 -58.12
C ARG A 189 -12.32 -14.00 -57.82
N LYS A 190 -13.07 -14.96 -58.37
CA LYS A 190 -14.48 -15.15 -58.03
C LYS A 190 -14.68 -15.45 -56.55
N LYS A 191 -13.87 -16.35 -56.00
CA LYS A 191 -13.89 -16.66 -54.57
C LYS A 191 -13.59 -15.42 -53.72
N ILE A 192 -12.58 -14.62 -54.08
CA ILE A 192 -12.25 -13.36 -53.39
C ILE A 192 -13.44 -12.39 -53.41
N GLY A 193 -14.15 -12.29 -54.54
CA GLY A 193 -15.36 -11.47 -54.66
C GLY A 193 -16.47 -11.88 -53.69
N GLU A 194 -16.76 -13.19 -53.60
CA GLU A 194 -17.72 -13.76 -52.65
C GLU A 194 -17.33 -13.47 -51.20
N GLU A 195 -16.03 -13.62 -50.88
CA GLU A 195 -15.48 -13.35 -49.54
C GLU A 195 -15.56 -11.86 -49.17
N ILE A 196 -15.25 -10.94 -50.10
CA ILE A 196 -15.38 -9.49 -49.90
C ILE A 196 -16.83 -9.14 -49.55
N LYS A 197 -17.78 -9.66 -50.33
CA LYS A 197 -19.20 -9.42 -50.11
C LYS A 197 -19.63 -9.93 -48.73
N ALA A 198 -19.23 -11.15 -48.37
CA ALA A 198 -19.60 -11.76 -47.09
C ALA A 198 -19.01 -10.97 -45.89
N PHE A 199 -17.75 -10.56 -45.97
CA PHE A 199 -17.10 -9.78 -44.92
C PHE A 199 -17.66 -8.35 -44.81
N TRP A 200 -17.92 -7.69 -45.95
CA TRP A 200 -18.45 -6.33 -45.96
C TRP A 200 -19.83 -6.22 -45.30
N LEU A 201 -20.64 -7.29 -45.37
CA LEU A 201 -21.94 -7.37 -44.69
C LEU A 201 -21.84 -7.37 -43.16
N LEU A 202 -20.70 -7.81 -42.59
CA LEU A 202 -20.46 -7.76 -41.15
C LEU A 202 -20.06 -6.37 -40.65
N ILE A 203 -19.55 -5.52 -41.53
CA ILE A 203 -18.99 -4.22 -41.17
C ILE A 203 -20.14 -3.25 -40.81
N PRO A 204 -20.13 -2.63 -39.62
CA PRO A 204 -21.13 -1.67 -39.18
C PRO A 204 -21.32 -0.51 -40.18
N LYS A 205 -22.57 -0.10 -40.44
CA LYS A 205 -22.92 0.93 -41.44
C LYS A 205 -23.45 2.24 -40.83
N LYS A 206 -23.46 2.38 -39.51
CA LYS A 206 -23.94 3.61 -38.86
C LYS A 206 -23.05 4.79 -39.29
N PRO A 207 -23.61 5.96 -39.63
CA PRO A 207 -22.80 7.14 -39.94
C PRO A 207 -21.90 7.54 -38.77
N THR A 208 -20.70 8.03 -39.07
CA THR A 208 -19.83 8.71 -38.09
C THR A 208 -20.38 10.10 -37.75
N ALA A 209 -19.90 10.70 -36.65
CA ALA A 209 -20.40 12.00 -36.18
C ALA A 209 -20.20 13.15 -37.20
N ASP A 210 -19.18 13.06 -38.05
CA ASP A 210 -18.90 14.00 -39.14
C ASP A 210 -19.68 13.68 -40.43
N GLY A 211 -20.42 12.57 -40.47
CA GLY A 211 -21.27 12.16 -41.60
C GLY A 211 -20.51 11.65 -42.83
N ASN A 212 -19.18 11.71 -42.85
CA ASN A 212 -18.38 11.39 -44.03
C ASN A 212 -18.06 9.90 -44.18
N GLN A 213 -18.22 9.11 -43.11
CA GLN A 213 -17.84 7.70 -43.07
C GLN A 213 -18.88 6.88 -42.29
N THR A 214 -18.65 5.56 -42.23
CA THR A 214 -19.42 4.67 -41.35
C THR A 214 -18.58 4.23 -40.17
N THR A 215 -19.22 3.79 -39.08
CA THR A 215 -18.55 3.20 -37.91
C THR A 215 -17.71 1.98 -38.28
N GLY A 216 -18.03 1.32 -39.41
CA GLY A 216 -17.21 0.30 -40.04
C GLY A 216 -15.78 0.72 -40.33
N THR A 217 -15.54 2.00 -40.64
CA THR A 217 -14.18 2.53 -40.81
C THR A 217 -13.34 2.38 -39.55
N TYR A 218 -13.92 2.53 -38.36
CA TYR A 218 -13.20 2.31 -37.11
C TYR A 218 -12.80 0.85 -36.91
N VAL A 219 -13.64 -0.10 -37.35
CA VAL A 219 -13.35 -1.54 -37.28
C VAL A 219 -12.16 -1.88 -38.17
N ILE A 220 -12.19 -1.41 -39.42
CA ILE A 220 -11.13 -1.68 -40.39
C ILE A 220 -9.82 -1.00 -39.99
N ASN A 221 -9.86 0.28 -39.61
CA ASN A 221 -8.67 0.99 -39.16
C ASN A 221 -8.09 0.33 -37.90
N HIS A 222 -8.90 -0.17 -36.97
CA HIS A 222 -8.38 -0.89 -35.80
C HIS A 222 -7.54 -2.12 -36.20
N PHE A 223 -8.00 -2.93 -37.16
CA PHE A 223 -7.19 -4.05 -37.67
C PHE A 223 -5.88 -3.61 -38.35
N ILE A 224 -5.87 -2.44 -38.99
CA ILE A 224 -4.69 -1.87 -39.66
C ILE A 224 -3.70 -1.30 -38.63
N ASP A 225 -4.21 -0.66 -37.57
CA ASP A 225 -3.42 0.12 -36.61
C ASP A 225 -2.73 -0.76 -35.55
N VAL A 226 -3.30 -1.93 -35.22
CA VAL A 226 -2.68 -2.85 -34.24
C VAL A 226 -1.48 -3.60 -34.84
N GLN A 227 -0.51 -3.93 -33.98
CA GLN A 227 0.67 -4.71 -34.36
C GLN A 227 0.29 -6.10 -34.92
N PRO A 228 1.10 -6.70 -35.82
CA PRO A 228 0.80 -7.98 -36.44
C PRO A 228 0.41 -9.10 -35.46
N ASP A 229 1.13 -9.27 -34.37
CA ASP A 229 0.86 -10.35 -33.41
C ASP A 229 -0.44 -10.12 -32.64
N THR A 230 -0.74 -8.87 -32.26
CA THR A 230 -2.02 -8.49 -31.64
C THR A 230 -3.19 -8.69 -32.61
N ARG A 231 -2.99 -8.34 -33.89
CA ARG A 231 -3.98 -8.61 -34.96
C ARG A 231 -4.25 -10.10 -35.08
N MET A 232 -3.21 -10.92 -35.15
CA MET A 232 -3.33 -12.37 -35.26
C MET A 232 -4.08 -12.95 -34.06
N ALA A 233 -3.75 -12.50 -32.85
CA ALA A 233 -4.47 -12.89 -31.63
C ALA A 233 -5.95 -12.48 -31.68
N LEU A 234 -6.27 -11.29 -32.19
CA LEU A 234 -7.64 -10.80 -32.36
C LEU A 234 -8.43 -11.60 -33.39
N ILE A 235 -7.85 -11.87 -34.57
CA ILE A 235 -8.50 -12.69 -35.61
C ILE A 235 -8.72 -14.11 -35.10
N LYS A 236 -7.73 -14.70 -34.43
CA LYS A 236 -7.86 -16.00 -33.78
C LYS A 236 -8.99 -16.00 -32.75
N TYR A 237 -9.07 -14.97 -31.90
CA TYR A 237 -10.14 -14.82 -30.93
C TYR A 237 -11.53 -14.83 -31.60
N ILE A 238 -11.70 -14.07 -32.68
CA ILE A 238 -12.97 -13.99 -33.42
C ILE A 238 -13.34 -15.35 -34.05
N ASN A 239 -12.38 -16.03 -34.66
CA ASN A 239 -12.61 -17.36 -35.25
C ASN A 239 -12.96 -18.41 -34.19
N ASP A 240 -12.43 -18.29 -32.98
CA ASP A 240 -12.61 -19.22 -31.87
C ASP A 240 -13.87 -18.93 -31.02
N LEU A 241 -14.69 -17.92 -31.36
CA LEU A 241 -15.89 -17.59 -30.58
C LEU A 241 -16.82 -18.81 -30.39
N PRO A 242 -17.39 -19.04 -29.20
CA PRO A 242 -18.31 -20.15 -28.96
C PRO A 242 -19.55 -20.10 -29.87
N GLU A 243 -20.08 -21.28 -30.23
CA GLU A 243 -21.38 -21.39 -30.91
C GLU A 243 -22.54 -21.19 -29.93
N ASP A 244 -22.36 -21.52 -28.65
CA ASP A 244 -23.34 -21.23 -27.59
C ASP A 244 -23.44 -19.72 -27.35
N ASN A 245 -24.65 -19.18 -27.48
CA ASN A 245 -24.89 -17.75 -27.38
C ASN A 245 -24.58 -17.20 -25.98
N ALA A 246 -24.85 -17.96 -24.92
CA ALA A 246 -24.61 -17.50 -23.55
C ALA A 246 -23.12 -17.47 -23.22
N GLU A 247 -22.36 -18.48 -23.63
CA GLU A 247 -20.91 -18.51 -23.49
C GLU A 247 -20.25 -17.44 -24.34
N ARG A 248 -20.69 -17.27 -25.59
CA ARG A 248 -20.23 -16.21 -26.47
C ARG A 248 -20.44 -14.82 -25.88
N ALA A 249 -21.62 -14.56 -25.32
CA ALA A 249 -21.92 -13.28 -24.67
C ALA A 249 -20.96 -13.02 -23.49
N LYS A 250 -20.63 -14.05 -22.69
CA LYS A 250 -19.64 -13.91 -21.60
C LYS A 250 -18.25 -13.57 -22.12
N TRP A 251 -17.82 -14.19 -23.22
CA TRP A 251 -16.51 -13.89 -23.83
C TRP A 251 -16.46 -12.45 -24.34
N LEU A 252 -17.48 -12.03 -25.08
CA LEU A 252 -17.57 -10.68 -25.63
C LEU A 252 -17.67 -9.61 -24.54
N ASP A 253 -18.46 -9.84 -23.49
CA ASP A 253 -18.54 -8.95 -22.33
C ASP A 253 -17.18 -8.85 -21.61
N TYR A 254 -16.50 -9.98 -21.40
CA TYR A 254 -15.17 -10.00 -20.79
C TYR A 254 -14.14 -9.24 -21.63
N LEU A 255 -14.11 -9.45 -22.95
CA LEU A 255 -13.23 -8.71 -23.84
C LEU A 255 -13.55 -7.21 -23.85
N ASN A 256 -14.83 -6.84 -23.86
CA ASN A 256 -15.24 -5.43 -23.84
C ASN A 256 -14.83 -4.71 -22.55
N TYR A 257 -14.98 -5.39 -21.41
CA TYR A 257 -14.70 -4.80 -20.09
C TYR A 257 -13.20 -4.83 -19.75
N TRP A 258 -12.55 -5.99 -19.87
CA TRP A 258 -11.15 -6.19 -19.47
C TRP A 258 -10.14 -5.96 -20.58
N ASN A 259 -10.60 -5.79 -21.83
CA ASN A 259 -9.75 -5.69 -23.02
C ASN A 259 -8.74 -6.86 -23.12
N ALA A 260 -9.23 -8.06 -22.81
CA ALA A 260 -8.45 -9.25 -22.51
C ALA A 260 -9.19 -10.52 -22.94
N ASP A 261 -8.45 -11.60 -23.19
CA ASP A 261 -9.02 -12.94 -23.37
C ASP A 261 -8.89 -13.74 -22.09
N ARG A 262 -10.03 -14.09 -21.49
CA ARG A 262 -10.09 -14.88 -20.27
C ARG A 262 -9.33 -16.21 -20.38
N ARG A 263 -9.27 -16.82 -21.55
CA ARG A 263 -8.63 -18.13 -21.77
C ARG A 263 -7.11 -18.08 -21.68
N LEU A 264 -6.55 -16.90 -21.89
CA LEU A 264 -5.11 -16.65 -21.86
C LEU A 264 -4.65 -16.17 -20.49
N ALA A 265 -5.59 -15.78 -19.61
CA ALA A 265 -5.28 -15.42 -18.24
C ALA A 265 -4.86 -16.67 -17.44
N TYR A 266 -3.75 -16.56 -16.71
CA TYR A 266 -3.28 -17.63 -15.81
C TYR A 266 -4.29 -17.86 -14.68
N ARG A 267 -4.87 -16.77 -14.18
CA ARG A 267 -6.00 -16.78 -13.25
C ARG A 267 -6.86 -15.54 -13.48
N THR A 268 -8.10 -15.59 -13.01
CA THR A 268 -8.99 -14.42 -12.95
C THR A 268 -9.25 -14.03 -11.51
N GLY A 269 -9.30 -12.72 -11.28
CA GLY A 269 -9.56 -12.14 -9.98
C GLY A 269 -8.34 -12.08 -9.07
N HIS A 270 -8.55 -11.48 -7.90
CA HIS A 270 -7.56 -11.33 -6.85
C HIS A 270 -8.10 -11.86 -5.53
N VAL A 271 -7.24 -12.54 -4.78
CA VAL A 271 -7.60 -13.02 -3.45
C VAL A 271 -7.39 -11.87 -2.46
N GLY A 272 -8.48 -11.39 -1.86
CA GLY A 272 -8.46 -10.36 -0.84
C GLY A 272 -9.60 -10.57 0.15
N PHE A 273 -9.37 -10.19 1.41
CA PHE A 273 -10.38 -10.25 2.46
C PHE A 273 -10.73 -8.84 2.93
N SER A 274 -12.01 -8.57 3.16
CA SER A 274 -12.48 -7.36 3.81
C SER A 274 -13.90 -7.54 4.33
N VAL A 275 -14.16 -7.02 5.54
CA VAL A 275 -15.54 -6.95 6.08
C VAL A 275 -16.43 -6.04 5.22
N TRP A 276 -15.83 -5.06 4.54
CA TRP A 276 -16.53 -4.08 3.71
C TRP A 276 -17.06 -4.63 2.39
N PHE A 277 -16.73 -5.88 2.04
CA PHE A 277 -17.38 -6.60 0.94
C PHE A 277 -18.77 -7.14 1.33
N HIS A 278 -19.03 -7.27 2.63
CA HIS A 278 -20.23 -7.94 3.14
C HIS A 278 -21.18 -7.00 3.87
N VAL A 279 -20.70 -5.81 4.27
CA VAL A 279 -21.47 -4.84 5.05
C VAL A 279 -21.51 -3.52 4.30
N THR A 280 -22.71 -3.12 3.86
CA THR A 280 -22.94 -1.84 3.16
C THR A 280 -24.00 -0.97 3.83
N ASP A 281 -24.67 -1.46 4.88
CA ASP A 281 -25.61 -0.66 5.66
C ASP A 281 -24.85 0.41 6.46
N PRO A 282 -25.22 1.71 6.35
CA PRO A 282 -24.46 2.78 6.99
C PRO A 282 -24.32 2.65 8.50
N THR A 283 -25.36 2.17 9.19
CA THR A 283 -25.35 2.00 10.64
C THR A 283 -24.42 0.86 11.04
N GLN A 284 -24.53 -0.30 10.39
CA GLN A 284 -23.62 -1.43 10.63
C GLN A 284 -22.17 -1.06 10.33
N MET A 285 -21.92 -0.33 9.24
CA MET A 285 -20.58 0.13 8.89
C MET A 285 -20.01 1.06 9.97
N ALA A 286 -20.79 2.00 10.47
CA ALA A 286 -20.38 2.89 11.54
C ALA A 286 -20.04 2.13 12.84
N PHE A 287 -20.85 1.13 13.22
CA PHE A 287 -20.57 0.30 14.39
C PHE A 287 -19.26 -0.50 14.27
N ILE A 288 -19.03 -1.14 13.11
CA ILE A 288 -17.79 -1.88 12.85
C ILE A 288 -16.59 -0.94 12.85
N HIS A 289 -16.71 0.21 12.18
CA HIS A 289 -15.67 1.22 12.13
C HIS A 289 -15.31 1.77 13.52
N ALA A 290 -16.31 2.05 14.36
CA ALA A 290 -16.09 2.46 15.75
C ALA A 290 -15.38 1.38 16.58
N GLY A 291 -15.73 0.10 16.38
CA GLY A 291 -15.02 -1.03 16.98
C GLY A 291 -13.56 -1.14 16.55
N ILE A 292 -13.27 -0.85 15.27
CA ILE A 292 -11.91 -0.79 14.75
C ILE A 292 -11.13 0.37 15.37
N ILE A 293 -11.72 1.58 15.44
CA ILE A 293 -11.10 2.74 16.10
C ILE A 293 -10.78 2.42 17.56
N LEU A 294 -11.71 1.80 18.29
CA LEU A 294 -11.48 1.37 19.67
C LEU A 294 -10.29 0.40 19.74
N THR A 295 -10.24 -0.58 18.85
CA THR A 295 -9.12 -1.55 18.78
C THR A 295 -7.79 -0.85 18.50
N ILE A 296 -7.76 0.14 17.59
CA ILE A 296 -6.59 0.97 17.33
C ILE A 296 -6.19 1.76 18.58
N CYS A 297 -7.13 2.40 19.27
CA CYS A 297 -6.84 3.11 20.52
C CYS A 297 -6.22 2.17 21.58
N LEU A 298 -6.79 0.97 21.76
CA LEU A 298 -6.26 -0.04 22.68
C LEU A 298 -4.86 -0.50 22.26
N PHE A 299 -4.63 -0.72 20.97
CA PHE A 299 -3.31 -1.02 20.41
C PHE A 299 -2.32 0.12 20.66
N THR A 300 -2.71 1.38 20.50
CA THR A 300 -1.85 2.57 20.66
C THR A 300 -1.45 2.82 22.11
N ILE A 301 -2.33 2.56 23.08
CA ILE A 301 -1.98 2.63 24.51
C ILE A 301 -1.32 1.34 25.02
N GLY A 302 -1.44 0.24 24.26
CA GLY A 302 -0.80 -1.04 24.55
C GLY A 302 -1.57 -1.83 25.60
N LEU A 303 -2.89 -1.92 25.42
CA LEU A 303 -3.76 -2.81 26.17
C LEU A 303 -4.11 -4.04 25.31
N PHE A 304 -3.94 -5.24 25.88
CA PHE A 304 -4.12 -6.52 25.20
C PHE A 304 -3.32 -6.61 23.90
N THR A 305 -2.07 -6.13 23.92
CA THR A 305 -1.26 -5.85 22.73
C THR A 305 -1.08 -7.06 21.82
N ARG A 306 -1.04 -8.28 22.38
CA ARG A 306 -0.97 -9.53 21.59
C ARG A 306 -2.20 -9.77 20.71
N VAL A 307 -3.37 -9.30 21.15
CA VAL A 307 -4.64 -9.42 20.41
C VAL A 307 -4.87 -8.19 19.56
N THR A 308 -4.73 -7.00 20.13
CA THR A 308 -5.03 -5.75 19.44
C THR A 308 -4.07 -5.48 18.28
N SER A 309 -2.79 -5.88 18.35
CA SER A 309 -1.87 -5.78 17.20
C SER A 309 -2.35 -6.59 15.99
N VAL A 310 -2.80 -7.82 16.20
CA VAL A 310 -3.32 -8.70 15.14
C VAL A 310 -4.63 -8.15 14.60
N LEU A 311 -5.55 -7.74 15.47
CA LEU A 311 -6.84 -7.18 15.05
C LEU A 311 -6.69 -5.89 14.25
N VAL A 312 -5.80 -4.99 14.68
CA VAL A 312 -5.51 -3.75 13.94
C VAL A 312 -4.91 -4.06 12.58
N TRP A 313 -3.95 -5.00 12.50
CA TRP A 313 -3.38 -5.43 11.22
C TRP A 313 -4.44 -5.98 10.27
N ILE A 314 -5.29 -6.91 10.75
CA ILE A 314 -6.41 -7.48 9.97
C ILE A 314 -7.37 -6.38 9.51
N ALA A 315 -7.72 -5.44 10.40
CA ALA A 315 -8.62 -4.35 10.07
C ALA A 315 -8.04 -3.44 8.98
N CYS A 316 -6.79 -2.99 9.14
CA CYS A 316 -6.10 -2.15 8.16
C CYS A 316 -6.00 -2.84 6.80
N VAL A 317 -5.60 -4.11 6.77
CA VAL A 317 -5.57 -4.91 5.53
C VAL A 317 -6.97 -5.03 4.92
N GLY A 318 -8.02 -5.12 5.73
CA GLY A 318 -9.41 -5.11 5.28
C GLY A 318 -9.79 -3.81 4.56
N TYR A 319 -9.39 -2.63 5.05
CA TYR A 319 -9.60 -1.38 4.31
C TYR A 319 -8.85 -1.37 2.99
N ILE A 320 -7.57 -1.75 3.01
CA ILE A 320 -6.70 -1.79 1.84
C ILE A 320 -7.29 -2.70 0.75
N HIS A 321 -7.72 -3.91 1.12
CA HIS A 321 -8.30 -4.86 0.17
C HIS A 321 -9.66 -4.42 -0.37
N ARG A 322 -10.44 -3.63 0.38
CA ARG A 322 -11.75 -3.14 -0.12
C ARG A 322 -11.60 -2.12 -1.25
N THR A 323 -10.50 -1.35 -1.24
CA THR A 323 -10.26 -0.28 -2.22
C THR A 323 -8.80 -0.28 -2.66
N THR A 324 -8.38 -1.34 -3.35
CA THR A 324 -7.01 -1.46 -3.87
C THR A 324 -6.67 -0.39 -4.90
N GLN A 325 -7.67 0.27 -5.49
CA GLN A 325 -7.51 1.31 -6.51
C GLN A 325 -6.97 2.63 -5.95
N VAL A 326 -7.13 2.87 -4.65
CA VAL A 326 -6.61 4.06 -3.95
C VAL A 326 -5.43 3.72 -3.04
N LEU A 327 -4.87 2.51 -3.18
CA LEU A 327 -3.72 2.06 -2.42
C LEU A 327 -2.52 2.96 -2.73
N PHE A 328 -1.88 3.45 -1.67
CA PHE A 328 -0.72 4.31 -1.77
C PHE A 328 0.48 3.76 -0.97
N GLY A 329 1.68 4.32 -1.16
CA GLY A 329 2.89 3.88 -0.47
C GLY A 329 2.76 3.90 1.06
N MET A 330 1.96 4.81 1.61
CA MET A 330 1.61 4.88 3.03
C MET A 330 1.04 3.56 3.54
N ASP A 331 0.10 2.94 2.80
CA ASP A 331 -0.58 1.72 3.21
C ASP A 331 0.42 0.56 3.36
N THR A 332 1.36 0.48 2.42
CA THR A 332 2.44 -0.51 2.45
C THR A 332 3.34 -0.33 3.67
N MET A 333 3.79 0.90 3.97
CA MET A 333 4.66 1.16 5.12
C MET A 333 3.95 0.91 6.45
N MET A 334 2.69 1.33 6.55
CA MET A 334 1.84 1.06 7.70
C MET A 334 1.72 -0.46 7.93
N ASN A 335 1.44 -1.22 6.87
CA ASN A 335 1.23 -2.66 6.96
C ASN A 335 2.51 -3.41 7.40
N ILE A 336 3.67 -3.00 6.88
CA ILE A 336 4.98 -3.55 7.29
C ILE A 336 5.21 -3.31 8.79
N LEU A 337 5.00 -2.08 9.26
CA LEU A 337 5.15 -1.73 10.68
C LEU A 337 4.21 -2.55 11.57
N LEU A 338 2.92 -2.57 11.25
CA LEU A 338 1.91 -3.32 12.02
C LEU A 338 2.23 -4.81 12.08
N PHE A 339 2.67 -5.40 10.97
CA PHE A 339 3.05 -6.81 10.90
C PHE A 339 4.22 -7.13 11.85
N TYR A 340 5.30 -6.34 11.85
CA TYR A 340 6.43 -6.59 12.76
C TYR A 340 6.10 -6.31 14.23
N LEU A 341 5.19 -5.36 14.50
CA LEU A 341 4.73 -5.08 15.85
C LEU A 341 3.89 -6.22 16.47
N MET A 342 3.26 -7.08 15.65
CA MET A 342 2.63 -8.33 16.11
C MET A 342 3.65 -9.33 16.65
N ILE A 343 4.83 -9.40 16.04
CA ILE A 343 5.89 -10.36 16.39
C ILE A 343 6.65 -9.91 17.65
N GLY A 344 6.99 -8.62 17.73
CA GLY A 344 8.04 -8.11 18.62
C GLY A 344 7.69 -7.86 20.10
N ASN A 345 6.56 -8.37 20.61
CA ASN A 345 6.05 -8.10 21.97
C ASN A 345 6.11 -6.61 22.36
N SER A 346 5.59 -5.75 21.49
CA SER A 346 5.57 -4.29 21.62
C SER A 346 4.76 -3.76 22.82
N GLY A 347 4.07 -4.64 23.55
CA GLY A 347 3.36 -4.35 24.80
C GLY A 347 4.19 -4.58 26.07
N ALA A 348 5.45 -5.03 25.98
CA ALA A 348 6.28 -5.27 27.16
C ALA A 348 6.92 -4.01 27.77
N ALA A 349 6.90 -2.89 27.04
CA ALA A 349 7.36 -1.57 27.48
C ALA A 349 6.35 -0.50 27.06
N LEU A 350 6.41 0.69 27.69
CA LEU A 350 5.61 1.88 27.37
C LEU A 350 4.11 1.59 27.08
N SER A 351 3.47 0.74 27.90
CA SER A 351 2.12 0.22 27.63
C SER A 351 1.30 0.04 28.91
N VAL A 352 -0.02 -0.03 28.77
CA VAL A 352 -0.92 -0.41 29.85
C VAL A 352 -0.68 -1.86 30.29
N ASP A 353 -0.41 -2.77 29.36
CA ASP A 353 -0.05 -4.17 29.67
C ASP A 353 1.17 -4.24 30.60
N ARG A 354 2.17 -3.38 30.39
CA ARG A 354 3.35 -3.29 31.26
C ARG A 354 3.00 -2.74 32.64
N LEU A 355 2.13 -1.75 32.76
CA LEU A 355 1.64 -1.24 34.05
C LEU A 355 0.91 -2.35 34.83
N ILE A 356 0.04 -3.11 34.15
CA ILE A 356 -0.66 -4.26 34.74
C ILE A 356 0.33 -5.34 35.19
N ALA A 357 1.36 -5.64 34.37
CA ALA A 357 2.38 -6.61 34.71
C ALA A 357 3.21 -6.17 35.93
N ARG A 358 3.59 -4.89 36.01
CA ARG A 358 4.26 -4.29 37.18
C ARG A 358 3.40 -4.44 38.44
N TYR A 359 2.12 -4.07 38.36
CA TYR A 359 1.17 -4.22 39.47
C TYR A 359 1.08 -5.66 39.97
N ARG A 360 0.90 -6.63 39.05
CA ARG A 360 0.79 -8.06 39.39
C ARG A 360 2.08 -8.60 40.01
N ALA A 361 3.24 -8.23 39.46
CA ALA A 361 4.54 -8.65 39.97
C ALA A 361 4.81 -8.10 41.38
N THR A 362 4.57 -6.81 41.61
CA THR A 362 4.73 -6.18 42.92
C THR A 362 3.79 -6.82 43.94
N ARG A 363 2.50 -7.01 43.60
CA ARG A 363 1.55 -7.65 44.51
C ARG A 363 1.98 -9.06 44.89
N ALA A 364 2.48 -9.84 43.92
CA ALA A 364 2.97 -11.19 44.18
C ALA A 364 4.21 -11.18 45.09
N SER A 365 5.14 -10.24 44.90
CA SER A 365 6.29 -10.04 45.78
C SER A 365 5.88 -9.67 47.20
N LEU A 366 5.01 -8.66 47.34
CA LEU A 366 4.52 -8.22 48.65
C LEU A 366 3.82 -9.35 49.40
N LYS A 367 3.05 -10.19 48.71
CA LYS A 367 2.42 -11.37 49.33
C LYS A 367 3.42 -12.41 49.82
N ARG A 368 4.57 -12.56 49.14
CA ARG A 368 5.61 -13.55 49.52
C ARG A 368 6.49 -13.08 50.67
N SER A 369 6.96 -11.83 50.63
CA SER A 369 8.01 -11.35 51.52
C SER A 369 7.67 -10.08 52.30
N GLY A 370 6.46 -9.53 52.15
CA GLY A 370 6.06 -8.23 52.71
C GLY A 370 6.82 -7.03 52.12
N THR A 371 7.74 -7.27 51.18
CA THR A 371 8.66 -6.32 50.58
C THR A 371 8.83 -6.62 49.08
N ILE A 372 9.59 -5.79 48.36
CA ILE A 372 9.94 -6.06 46.96
C ILE A 372 11.22 -6.88 46.91
N ASP A 373 11.11 -8.15 46.50
CA ASP A 373 12.22 -9.07 46.31
C ASP A 373 13.15 -8.65 45.16
N ALA A 374 14.38 -9.19 45.13
CA ALA A 374 15.40 -8.79 44.17
C ALA A 374 14.99 -9.03 42.71
N ASN A 375 14.31 -10.15 42.42
CA ASN A 375 13.87 -10.51 41.08
C ASN A 375 12.78 -9.54 40.59
N THR A 376 11.82 -9.23 41.46
CA THR A 376 10.76 -8.26 41.18
C THR A 376 11.35 -6.86 41.00
N ARG A 377 12.35 -6.47 41.81
CA ARG A 377 13.05 -5.19 41.66
C ARG A 377 13.75 -5.09 40.30
N ALA A 378 14.46 -6.14 39.87
CA ALA A 378 15.07 -6.21 38.55
C ALA A 378 14.02 -6.10 37.43
N PHE A 379 12.90 -6.82 37.55
CA PHE A 379 11.80 -6.75 36.60
C PHE A 379 11.16 -5.36 36.52
N LEU A 380 11.04 -4.63 37.64
CA LEU A 380 10.46 -3.29 37.66
C LEU A 380 11.42 -2.24 37.06
N ALA A 381 12.73 -2.41 37.28
CA ALA A 381 13.75 -1.46 36.84
C ALA A 381 13.87 -1.37 35.33
N CYS A 382 13.73 -2.47 34.60
CA CYS A 382 13.85 -2.51 33.14
C CYS A 382 12.83 -3.48 32.52
N PRO A 383 12.28 -3.19 31.33
CA PRO A 383 11.53 -4.19 30.57
C PRO A 383 12.41 -5.43 30.31
N PRO A 384 11.87 -6.66 30.47
CA PRO A 384 12.62 -7.87 30.20
C PRO A 384 12.95 -7.96 28.71
N PRO A 385 14.21 -8.22 28.33
CA PRO A 385 14.58 -8.41 26.94
C PRO A 385 13.92 -9.67 26.38
N SER A 386 13.63 -9.68 25.08
CA SER A 386 13.03 -10.85 24.42
C SER A 386 13.63 -11.10 23.04
N ILE A 387 13.66 -12.38 22.64
CA ILE A 387 14.10 -12.80 21.31
C ILE A 387 13.18 -12.22 20.24
N GLY A 388 11.85 -12.26 20.46
CA GLY A 388 10.88 -11.71 19.53
C GLY A 388 11.09 -10.22 19.25
N ALA A 389 11.41 -9.43 20.29
CA ALA A 389 11.73 -8.02 20.12
C ALA A 389 13.00 -7.80 19.26
N GLY A 390 14.06 -8.58 19.53
CA GLY A 390 15.29 -8.55 18.72
C GLY A 390 15.00 -8.90 17.26
N PHE A 391 14.31 -10.02 17.02
CA PHE A 391 13.97 -10.50 15.70
C PHE A 391 13.11 -9.52 14.90
N ALA A 392 12.05 -8.95 15.51
CA ALA A 392 11.18 -7.97 14.86
C ALA A 392 11.91 -6.66 14.50
N ILE A 393 12.79 -6.16 15.40
CA ILE A 393 13.63 -4.99 15.10
C ILE A 393 14.54 -5.28 13.90
N ARG A 394 15.16 -6.46 13.85
CA ARG A 394 16.06 -6.84 12.75
C ARG A 394 15.33 -6.99 11.43
N LEU A 395 14.15 -7.60 11.44
CA LEU A 395 13.30 -7.67 10.26
C LEU A 395 12.96 -6.27 9.74
N LEU A 396 12.55 -5.36 10.63
CA LEU A 396 12.30 -3.96 10.25
C LEU A 396 13.54 -3.28 9.66
N GLN A 397 14.70 -3.40 10.31
CA GLN A 397 15.95 -2.78 9.84
C GLN A 397 16.37 -3.31 8.46
N VAL A 398 16.31 -4.62 8.25
CA VAL A 398 16.62 -5.24 6.97
C VAL A 398 15.61 -4.84 5.90
N HIS A 399 14.32 -4.76 6.23
CA HIS A 399 13.30 -4.32 5.29
C HIS A 399 13.51 -2.86 4.86
N VAL A 400 13.87 -1.95 5.78
CA VAL A 400 14.26 -0.58 5.43
C VAL A 400 15.45 -0.57 4.47
N CYS A 401 16.46 -1.40 4.69
CA CYS A 401 17.59 -1.53 3.78
C CYS A 401 17.15 -1.97 2.37
N PHE A 402 16.21 -2.92 2.27
CA PHE A 402 15.67 -3.35 0.98
C PHE A 402 14.86 -2.25 0.28
N ILE A 403 14.01 -1.52 1.01
CA ILE A 403 13.25 -0.40 0.46
C ILE A 403 14.20 0.63 -0.16
N TYR A 404 15.24 1.00 0.58
CA TYR A 404 16.24 1.98 0.16
C TYR A 404 17.10 1.50 -1.02
N ALA A 405 17.57 0.25 -0.98
CA ALA A 405 18.31 -0.35 -2.09
C ALA A 405 17.47 -0.42 -3.37
N ALA A 406 16.21 -0.87 -3.26
CA ALA A 406 15.29 -0.95 -4.40
C ALA A 406 14.98 0.45 -4.96
N ALA A 407 14.72 1.42 -4.09
CA ALA A 407 14.48 2.80 -4.48
C ALA A 407 15.68 3.42 -5.21
N GLY A 408 16.89 3.27 -4.68
CA GLY A 408 18.10 3.85 -5.28
C GLY A 408 18.53 3.17 -6.57
N PHE A 409 18.64 1.83 -6.58
CA PHE A 409 19.08 1.09 -7.77
C PHE A 409 18.08 1.15 -8.90
N SER A 410 16.77 1.23 -8.61
CA SER A 410 15.78 1.36 -9.67
C SER A 410 15.89 2.68 -10.43
N LYS A 411 16.25 3.77 -9.74
CA LYS A 411 16.45 5.11 -10.33
C LYS A 411 17.63 5.17 -11.29
N LEU A 412 18.69 4.37 -11.06
CA LEU A 412 19.83 4.27 -11.97
C LEU A 412 19.46 3.80 -13.39
N LYS A 413 18.28 3.19 -13.57
CA LYS A 413 17.76 2.78 -14.89
C LYS A 413 17.13 3.93 -15.69
N GLY A 414 16.75 5.04 -15.05
CA GLY A 414 15.99 6.12 -15.67
C GLY A 414 16.88 7.24 -16.21
N ALA A 415 16.72 7.60 -17.49
CA ALA A 415 17.50 8.67 -18.12
C ALA A 415 17.31 10.05 -17.46
N SER A 416 16.15 10.31 -16.84
CA SER A 416 15.86 11.55 -16.11
C SER A 416 16.76 11.75 -14.87
N TRP A 417 17.21 10.65 -14.24
CA TRP A 417 18.13 10.73 -13.10
C TRP A 417 19.54 11.09 -13.56
N TRP A 418 20.00 10.54 -14.69
CA TRP A 418 21.32 10.85 -15.24
C TRP A 418 21.42 12.27 -15.83
N SER A 419 20.33 12.77 -16.41
CA SER A 419 20.25 14.12 -16.95
C SER A 419 19.98 15.21 -15.90
N GLY A 420 19.69 14.82 -14.64
CA GLY A 420 19.33 15.74 -13.57
C GLY A 420 17.87 16.22 -13.61
N GLN A 421 17.11 15.89 -14.65
CA GLN A 421 15.73 16.35 -14.83
C GLN A 421 14.75 15.78 -13.80
N ALA A 422 15.02 14.60 -13.24
CA ALA A 422 14.11 13.93 -12.32
C ALA A 422 13.70 14.80 -11.11
N PHE A 423 14.63 15.59 -10.56
CA PHE A 423 14.31 16.49 -9.45
C PHE A 423 13.38 17.62 -9.88
N TRP A 424 13.60 18.18 -11.07
CA TRP A 424 12.78 19.26 -11.62
C TRP A 424 11.36 18.79 -11.89
N ASP A 425 11.21 17.64 -12.58
CA ASP A 425 9.91 17.07 -12.94
C ASP A 425 9.03 16.82 -11.70
N VAL A 426 9.65 16.45 -10.59
CA VAL A 426 8.96 16.30 -9.29
C VAL A 426 8.59 17.66 -8.70
N ALA A 427 9.51 18.62 -8.68
CA ALA A 427 9.28 19.94 -8.09
C ALA A 427 8.15 20.73 -8.78
N VAL A 428 8.01 20.60 -10.10
CA VAL A 428 6.98 21.31 -10.88
C VAL A 428 5.68 20.54 -11.02
N ASN A 429 5.54 19.36 -10.40
CA ASN A 429 4.33 18.55 -10.54
C ASN A 429 3.16 19.16 -9.74
N PRO A 430 2.11 19.68 -10.41
CA PRO A 430 1.00 20.36 -9.75
C PRO A 430 0.13 19.44 -8.90
N GLU A 431 0.20 18.11 -9.09
CA GLU A 431 -0.61 17.15 -8.34
C GLU A 431 -0.04 16.85 -6.96
N PHE A 432 1.28 17.02 -6.79
CA PHE A 432 1.98 16.66 -5.55
C PHE A 432 2.61 17.86 -4.85
N THR A 433 2.98 18.93 -5.55
CA THR A 433 3.68 20.05 -4.91
C THR A 433 2.75 21.23 -4.59
N PRO A 434 3.16 22.18 -3.72
CA PRO A 434 2.41 23.39 -3.40
C PRO A 434 2.32 24.39 -4.56
N LEU A 435 2.30 23.93 -5.82
CA LEU A 435 2.28 24.76 -7.03
C LEU A 435 1.08 25.70 -7.08
N ASN A 436 -0.02 25.33 -6.42
CA ASN A 436 -1.20 26.15 -6.24
C ASN A 436 -0.98 27.37 -5.31
N TYR A 437 0.10 27.38 -4.52
CA TYR A 437 0.46 28.51 -3.67
C TYR A 437 1.45 29.43 -4.40
N HIS A 438 1.05 30.69 -4.56
CA HIS A 438 1.79 31.68 -5.34
C HIS A 438 3.27 31.82 -4.94
N TRP A 439 3.60 31.72 -3.65
CA TRP A 439 4.99 31.84 -3.19
C TRP A 439 5.89 30.71 -3.73
N TYR A 440 5.37 29.50 -3.88
CA TYR A 440 6.12 28.34 -4.36
C TYR A 440 6.30 28.40 -5.87
N GLU A 441 5.23 28.80 -6.58
CA GLU A 441 5.29 29.08 -8.02
C GLU A 441 6.34 30.15 -8.35
N VAL A 442 6.32 31.28 -7.64
CA VAL A 442 7.30 32.38 -7.82
C VAL A 442 8.72 31.91 -7.54
N LEU A 443 8.92 31.11 -6.49
CA LEU A 443 10.22 30.51 -6.19
C LEU A 443 10.73 29.63 -7.34
N LEU A 444 9.88 28.75 -7.89
CA LEU A 444 10.27 27.88 -9.01
C LEU A 444 10.55 28.66 -10.28
N ARG A 445 9.75 29.69 -10.59
CA ARG A 445 10.01 30.61 -11.71
C ARG A 445 11.36 31.30 -11.56
N TRP A 446 11.66 31.83 -10.37
CA TRP A 446 12.95 32.45 -10.08
C TRP A 446 14.13 31.48 -10.22
N ILE A 447 13.97 30.22 -9.78
CA ILE A 447 14.97 29.17 -9.99
C ILE A 447 15.17 28.92 -11.49
N ALA A 448 14.09 28.79 -12.26
CA ALA A 448 14.13 28.53 -13.70
C ALA A 448 14.72 29.71 -14.50
N ASP A 449 14.43 30.94 -14.11
CA ASP A 449 14.95 32.16 -14.74
C ASP A 449 16.48 32.24 -14.59
N SER A 450 17.04 31.66 -13.53
CA SER A 450 18.48 31.58 -13.29
C SER A 450 19.06 30.20 -13.64
N LYS A 451 19.53 30.03 -14.89
CA LYS A 451 20.10 28.76 -15.39
C LYS A 451 21.16 28.14 -14.47
N PRO A 452 22.15 28.88 -13.92
CA PRO A 452 23.14 28.28 -13.02
C PRO A 452 22.51 27.72 -11.74
N ILE A 453 21.56 28.46 -11.15
CA ILE A 453 20.87 28.05 -9.93
C ILE A 453 20.01 26.82 -10.18
N TYR A 454 19.24 26.83 -11.29
CA TYR A 454 18.47 25.68 -11.76
C TYR A 454 19.33 24.41 -11.84
N HIS A 455 20.45 24.46 -12.55
CA HIS A 455 21.31 23.29 -12.73
C HIS A 455 21.94 22.82 -11.43
N ILE A 456 22.37 23.73 -10.56
CA ILE A 456 22.94 23.37 -9.25
C ILE A 456 21.88 22.67 -8.40
N ILE A 457 20.68 23.22 -8.28
CA ILE A 457 19.61 22.66 -7.45
C ILE A 457 19.21 21.26 -7.96
N CYS A 458 18.96 21.12 -9.27
CA CYS A 458 18.53 19.86 -9.84
C CYS A 458 19.61 18.77 -9.70
N THR A 459 20.86 19.13 -9.97
CA THR A 459 21.99 18.19 -9.83
C THR A 459 22.19 17.81 -8.36
N VAL A 460 22.27 18.77 -7.46
CA VAL A 460 22.46 18.49 -6.02
C VAL A 460 21.29 17.65 -5.48
N GLY A 461 20.05 17.95 -5.86
CA GLY A 461 18.87 17.18 -5.44
C GLY A 461 18.92 15.72 -5.89
N VAL A 462 19.28 15.47 -7.15
CA VAL A 462 19.47 14.10 -7.68
C VAL A 462 20.60 13.38 -6.95
N TRP A 463 21.77 14.00 -6.86
CA TRP A 463 22.94 13.37 -6.26
C TRP A 463 22.74 13.11 -4.77
N PHE A 464 22.10 14.03 -4.05
CA PHE A 464 21.70 13.84 -2.66
C PHE A 464 20.77 12.64 -2.51
N THR A 465 19.71 12.57 -3.32
CA THR A 465 18.72 11.48 -3.27
C THR A 465 19.39 10.13 -3.53
N LEU A 466 20.18 10.01 -4.60
CA LEU A 466 20.88 8.77 -4.94
C LEU A 466 21.92 8.39 -3.87
N ALA A 467 22.69 9.35 -3.36
CA ALA A 467 23.68 9.10 -2.33
C ALA A 467 23.03 8.58 -1.05
N VAL A 468 21.93 9.20 -0.60
CA VAL A 468 21.20 8.75 0.59
C VAL A 468 20.60 7.37 0.37
N GLU A 469 19.89 7.16 -0.73
CA GLU A 469 19.18 5.91 -1.00
C GLU A 469 20.12 4.71 -1.16
N ILE A 470 21.20 4.87 -1.92
CA ILE A 470 22.16 3.79 -2.19
C ILE A 470 23.08 3.53 -0.99
N SER A 471 23.49 4.57 -0.26
CA SER A 471 24.44 4.40 0.85
C SER A 471 23.80 3.94 2.15
N LEU A 472 22.51 4.23 2.40
CA LEU A 472 21.84 3.88 3.66
C LEU A 472 21.94 2.39 4.03
N PRO A 473 21.66 1.43 3.12
CA PRO A 473 21.73 0.00 3.43
C PRO A 473 23.10 -0.45 3.96
N PHE A 474 24.18 0.28 3.63
CA PHE A 474 25.55 -0.02 4.04
C PHE A 474 25.96 0.79 5.27
N LEU A 475 25.74 2.12 5.25
CA LEU A 475 26.22 3.03 6.28
C LEU A 475 25.47 2.90 7.60
N VAL A 476 24.21 2.46 7.58
CA VAL A 476 23.38 2.33 8.79
C VAL A 476 23.96 1.33 9.80
N TRP A 477 24.78 0.38 9.36
CA TRP A 477 25.44 -0.61 10.23
C TRP A 477 26.75 -0.11 10.83
N THR A 478 27.24 1.05 10.41
CA THR A 478 28.54 1.62 10.80
C THR A 478 28.41 2.72 11.87
N LYS A 479 29.52 3.39 12.20
CA LYS A 479 29.53 4.58 13.07
C LYS A 479 28.84 5.79 12.41
N LEU A 480 28.69 5.80 11.08
CA LEU A 480 28.00 6.86 10.34
C LEU A 480 26.48 6.74 10.38
N ARG A 481 25.93 5.74 11.09
CA ARG A 481 24.49 5.51 11.26
C ARG A 481 23.70 6.77 11.58
N TRP A 482 24.14 7.55 12.58
CA TRP A 482 23.42 8.74 13.01
C TRP A 482 23.35 9.79 11.89
N PHE A 483 24.44 9.93 11.11
CA PHE A 483 24.54 10.89 10.03
C PHE A 483 23.66 10.50 8.85
N ILE A 484 23.72 9.23 8.41
CA ILE A 484 22.88 8.78 7.30
C ILE A 484 21.39 8.78 7.65
N LEU A 485 21.03 8.45 8.90
CA LEU A 485 19.64 8.57 9.37
C LEU A 485 19.19 10.03 9.46
N LEU A 486 20.07 10.96 9.84
CA LEU A 486 19.77 12.39 9.80
C LEU A 486 19.46 12.85 8.37
N LEU A 487 20.31 12.50 7.40
CA LEU A 487 20.10 12.85 5.99
C LEU A 487 18.81 12.24 5.44
N ALA A 488 18.54 10.95 5.72
CA ALA A 488 17.33 10.29 5.29
C ALA A 488 16.07 10.88 5.96
N THR A 489 16.15 11.25 7.24
CA THR A 489 15.06 11.92 7.95
C THR A 489 14.81 13.31 7.36
N ALA A 490 15.87 14.07 7.08
CA ALA A 490 15.77 15.39 6.45
C ALA A 490 15.17 15.30 5.04
N MET A 491 15.57 14.29 4.27
CA MET A 491 14.99 13.99 2.95
C MET A 491 13.48 13.74 3.05
N HIS A 492 13.05 12.83 3.93
CA HIS A 492 11.63 12.53 4.13
C HIS A 492 10.84 13.72 4.69
N ALA A 493 11.43 14.52 5.59
CA ALA A 493 10.81 15.75 6.06
C ALA A 493 10.63 16.78 4.92
N ALA A 494 11.63 16.95 4.06
CA ALA A 494 11.56 17.83 2.90
C ALA A 494 10.47 17.36 1.92
N ILE A 495 10.40 16.07 1.63
CA ILE A 495 9.35 15.50 0.78
C ILE A 495 7.97 15.70 1.41
N GLY A 496 7.82 15.49 2.72
CA GLY A 496 6.54 15.67 3.41
C GLY A 496 6.02 17.10 3.26
N VAL A 497 6.90 18.08 3.47
CA VAL A 497 6.56 19.51 3.34
C VAL A 497 6.35 19.93 1.88
N MET A 498 7.22 19.50 0.97
CA MET A 498 7.23 19.95 -0.43
C MET A 498 6.33 19.14 -1.36
N MET A 499 5.89 17.96 -0.99
CA MET A 499 5.07 17.07 -1.83
C MET A 499 3.74 16.66 -1.17
N GLY A 500 3.43 17.17 0.02
CA GLY A 500 2.18 16.86 0.71
C GLY A 500 2.01 15.40 1.14
N LEU A 501 3.04 14.56 0.98
CA LEU A 501 3.03 13.11 1.27
C LEU A 501 3.15 12.79 2.77
N ASN A 502 2.58 13.64 3.63
CA ASN A 502 2.86 13.71 5.07
C ASN A 502 2.83 12.36 5.78
N LEU A 503 1.80 11.54 5.57
CA LEU A 503 1.62 10.29 6.29
C LEU A 503 2.61 9.21 5.86
N PHE A 504 2.90 9.13 4.57
CA PHE A 504 3.92 8.23 4.05
C PHE A 504 5.29 8.58 4.64
N GLU A 505 5.65 9.85 4.61
CA GLU A 505 6.93 10.35 5.12
C GLU A 505 7.07 10.17 6.63
N LEU A 506 6.00 10.40 7.40
CA LEU A 506 5.98 10.14 8.84
C LEU A 506 6.16 8.65 9.15
N LEU A 507 5.54 7.75 8.39
CA LEU A 507 5.75 6.31 8.57
C LEU A 507 7.20 5.90 8.25
N MET A 508 7.80 6.46 7.21
CA MET A 508 9.22 6.24 6.89
C MET A 508 10.14 6.68 8.05
N ILE A 509 9.89 7.86 8.62
CA ILE A 509 10.62 8.36 9.79
C ILE A 509 10.40 7.46 11.01
N VAL A 510 9.19 6.94 11.22
CA VAL A 510 8.89 5.97 12.29
C VAL A 510 9.69 4.67 12.10
N MET A 511 9.86 4.19 10.87
CA MET A 511 10.67 3.00 10.60
C MET A 511 12.14 3.22 11.00
N PHE A 512 12.68 4.43 10.87
CA PHE A 512 14.05 4.76 11.30
C PHE A 512 14.28 4.68 12.81
N LEU A 513 13.22 4.80 13.61
CA LEU A 513 13.30 4.56 15.05
C LEU A 513 13.80 3.14 15.35
N GLY A 514 13.62 2.18 14.43
CA GLY A 514 14.16 0.83 14.52
C GLY A 514 15.70 0.79 14.63
N PHE A 515 16.40 1.85 14.24
CA PHE A 515 17.86 1.97 14.37
C PHE A 515 18.31 2.76 15.61
N MET A 516 17.38 3.31 16.38
CA MET A 516 17.67 4.02 17.63
C MET A 516 17.94 3.03 18.78
N PRO A 517 18.99 3.27 19.59
CA PRO A 517 19.21 2.47 20.80
C PRO A 517 18.06 2.63 21.80
N ASP A 518 17.64 1.52 22.40
CA ASP A 518 16.61 1.46 23.44
C ASP A 518 16.88 2.42 24.61
N ARG A 519 18.16 2.54 24.99
CA ARG A 519 18.61 3.42 26.08
C ARG A 519 18.29 4.88 25.80
N VAL A 520 18.48 5.36 24.57
CA VAL A 520 18.21 6.75 24.20
C VAL A 520 16.73 7.06 24.42
N ILE A 521 15.85 6.15 24.00
CA ILE A 521 14.40 6.30 24.18
C ILE A 521 14.08 6.29 25.68
N ARG A 522 14.55 5.28 26.41
CA ARG A 522 14.28 5.14 27.85
C ARG A 522 14.77 6.33 28.67
N ASP A 523 15.96 6.85 28.39
CA ASP A 523 16.55 7.94 29.14
C ASP A 523 15.81 9.26 28.89
N ARG A 524 15.26 9.48 27.68
CA ARG A 524 14.39 10.63 27.39
C ARG A 524 13.01 10.50 28.02
N PHE A 525 12.50 9.27 28.17
CA PHE A 525 11.25 9.01 28.87
C PHE A 525 11.41 8.91 30.39
N ARG A 526 12.63 8.86 30.94
CA ARG A 526 12.90 8.93 32.39
C ARG A 526 13.07 10.38 32.86
N GLY A 527 12.71 10.64 34.11
CA GLY A 527 12.96 11.93 34.74
C GLY A 527 14.39 12.03 35.27
N GLY A 528 14.80 13.26 35.63
CA GLY A 528 16.10 13.53 36.23
C GLY A 528 16.25 12.98 37.65
N LEU A 529 17.46 13.05 38.20
CA LEU A 529 17.75 12.60 39.57
C LEU A 529 17.04 13.45 40.63
N ASP A 530 16.72 14.71 40.30
CA ASP A 530 16.11 15.70 41.20
C ASP A 530 14.58 15.52 41.38
N LEU A 531 14.02 14.40 40.91
CA LEU A 531 12.60 14.12 41.09
C LEU A 531 12.24 13.99 42.59
N PRO A 532 11.09 14.54 43.03
CA PRO A 532 10.60 14.39 44.38
C PRO A 532 10.54 12.92 44.80
N LYS A 533 11.03 12.61 46.00
CA LYS A 533 11.00 11.28 46.57
C LYS A 533 9.88 11.17 47.59
N PHE A 534 9.19 10.04 47.56
CA PHE A 534 8.07 9.74 48.44
C PHE A 534 8.29 8.43 49.17
N THR A 535 7.75 8.34 50.38
CA THR A 535 7.65 7.07 51.09
C THR A 535 6.18 6.70 51.21
N PHE A 536 5.85 5.45 50.87
CA PHE A 536 4.48 4.94 50.93
C PHE A 536 4.38 3.92 52.06
N ALA A 537 3.70 4.31 53.13
CA ALA A 537 3.44 3.47 54.29
C ALA A 537 2.21 2.58 54.05
N PHE A 538 2.34 1.30 54.39
CA PHE A 538 1.27 0.31 54.23
C PHE A 538 1.50 -0.91 55.12
N ASN A 539 0.42 -1.61 55.45
CA ASN A 539 0.47 -2.89 56.12
C ASN A 539 0.59 -4.04 55.10
N PRO A 540 1.70 -4.80 55.09
CA PRO A 540 1.88 -5.89 54.13
C PRO A 540 0.94 -7.07 54.37
N THR A 541 0.36 -7.25 55.56
CA THR A 541 -0.59 -8.34 55.85
C THR A 541 -2.01 -8.01 55.41
N ALA A 542 -2.35 -6.73 55.28
CA ALA A 542 -3.64 -6.26 54.80
C ALA A 542 -3.69 -6.24 53.27
N ASP A 543 -4.42 -7.17 52.63
CA ASP A 543 -4.46 -7.30 51.16
C ASP A 543 -4.95 -6.02 50.46
N THR A 544 -5.84 -5.23 51.06
CA THR A 544 -6.26 -3.93 50.52
C THR A 544 -5.12 -2.92 50.47
N GLN A 545 -4.32 -2.82 51.52
CA GLN A 545 -3.17 -1.92 51.61
C GLN A 545 -2.00 -2.41 50.74
N ALA A 546 -1.75 -3.72 50.67
CA ALA A 546 -0.77 -4.31 49.77
C ALA A 546 -1.12 -4.08 48.29
N ARG A 547 -2.41 -4.13 47.91
CA ARG A 547 -2.88 -3.74 46.57
C ARG A 547 -2.65 -2.26 46.29
N ALA A 548 -2.84 -1.39 47.28
CA ALA A 548 -2.55 0.04 47.13
C ALA A 548 -1.06 0.29 46.91
N ALA A 549 -0.18 -0.33 47.71
CA ALA A 549 1.27 -0.24 47.52
C ALA A 549 1.72 -0.76 46.14
N ALA A 550 1.15 -1.89 45.69
CA ALA A 550 1.43 -2.42 44.35
C ALA A 550 0.98 -1.48 43.23
N LEU A 551 -0.16 -0.79 43.40
CA LEU A 551 -0.62 0.21 42.44
C LEU A 551 0.31 1.44 42.40
N THR A 552 0.72 1.94 43.56
CA THR A 552 1.68 3.04 43.66
C THR A 552 2.98 2.73 42.93
N VAL A 553 3.55 1.54 43.13
CA VAL A 553 4.79 1.09 42.45
C VAL A 553 4.58 0.86 40.95
N ALA A 554 3.39 0.44 40.53
CA ALA A 554 3.08 0.29 39.11
C ALA A 554 3.05 1.65 38.40
N LEU A 555 2.49 2.68 39.05
CA LEU A 555 2.38 4.05 38.54
C LEU A 555 3.71 4.84 38.66
N ASP A 556 4.59 4.43 39.57
CA ASP A 556 5.91 5.01 39.75
C ASP A 556 6.93 4.49 38.71
N VAL A 557 6.85 5.02 37.49
CA VAL A 557 7.75 4.62 36.39
C VAL A 557 9.20 5.09 36.57
N ASP A 558 9.41 6.11 37.41
CA ASP A 558 10.70 6.81 37.60
C ASP A 558 11.39 6.47 38.95
N ASN A 559 10.86 5.50 39.71
CA ASN A 559 11.42 5.06 41.00
C ASN A 559 11.53 6.22 42.02
N GLN A 560 10.45 7.00 42.12
CA GLN A 560 10.24 8.09 43.07
C GLN A 560 9.75 7.60 44.43
N VAL A 561 9.12 6.43 44.51
CA VAL A 561 8.44 5.92 45.70
C VAL A 561 9.23 4.78 46.33
N SER A 562 9.58 4.96 47.61
CA SER A 562 10.07 3.89 48.47
C SER A 562 8.93 3.32 49.32
N LEU A 563 8.84 1.99 49.42
CA LEU A 563 7.83 1.33 50.25
C LEU A 563 8.32 1.24 51.71
N ALA A 564 7.47 1.65 52.66
CA ALA A 564 7.69 1.50 54.10
C ALA A 564 6.65 0.53 54.69
N PRO A 565 6.94 -0.79 54.72
CA PRO A 565 6.03 -1.77 55.32
C PRO A 565 5.96 -1.59 56.83
N ASP A 566 4.75 -1.44 57.37
CA ASP A 566 4.48 -1.36 58.80
C ASP A 566 3.29 -2.26 59.16
N LYS A 567 3.56 -3.31 59.94
CA LYS A 567 2.52 -4.28 60.36
C LYS A 567 1.48 -3.67 61.30
N ALA A 568 1.79 -2.55 61.95
CA ALA A 568 0.87 -1.84 62.84
C ALA A 568 0.03 -0.78 62.09
N ALA A 569 0.30 -0.53 60.81
CA ALA A 569 -0.40 0.51 60.05
C ALA A 569 -1.89 0.19 59.88
N THR A 570 -2.74 1.12 60.33
CA THR A 570 -4.21 1.04 60.22
C THR A 570 -4.72 1.51 58.85
N GLY A 571 -3.89 2.19 58.06
CA GLY A 571 -4.20 2.65 56.71
C GLY A 571 -2.94 2.96 55.91
N THR A 572 -3.11 3.36 54.65
CA THR A 572 -1.99 3.81 53.81
C THR A 572 -1.76 5.31 53.95
N ALA A 573 -0.51 5.72 53.89
CA ALA A 573 -0.12 7.13 53.89
C ALA A 573 1.07 7.35 52.97
N VAL A 574 1.14 8.54 52.36
CA VAL A 574 2.29 9.00 51.60
C VAL A 574 2.96 10.15 52.35
N THR A 575 4.29 10.08 52.47
CA THR A 575 5.14 11.17 52.93
C THR A 575 6.07 11.60 51.79
N GLY A 576 6.39 12.88 51.70
CA GLY A 576 7.30 13.41 50.69
C GLY A 576 8.22 14.48 51.27
N THR A 577 9.24 14.90 50.53
CA THR A 577 10.10 16.03 50.94
C THR A 577 9.26 17.29 51.13
N GLY A 578 9.15 17.76 52.38
CA GLY A 578 8.34 18.93 52.75
C GLY A 578 6.83 18.70 52.86
N VAL A 579 6.36 17.44 52.81
CA VAL A 579 4.94 17.08 52.93
C VAL A 579 4.75 16.05 54.04
N ALA A 580 3.94 16.41 55.05
CA ALA A 580 3.56 15.52 56.15
C ALA A 580 2.84 14.25 55.64
N ALA A 581 2.75 13.22 56.49
CA ALA A 581 2.04 11.99 56.15
C ALA A 581 0.58 12.31 55.81
N THR A 582 0.18 12.05 54.57
CA THR A 582 -1.17 12.34 54.06
C THR A 582 -1.81 11.09 53.47
N SER A 583 -3.12 11.00 53.58
CA SER A 583 -3.93 9.88 53.07
C SER A 583 -5.15 10.40 52.31
N GLY A 584 -5.97 9.49 51.77
CA GLY A 584 -7.24 9.84 51.13
C GLY A 584 -7.09 10.78 49.92
N PRO A 585 -8.00 11.76 49.76
CA PRO A 585 -7.97 12.70 48.65
C PRO A 585 -6.69 13.55 48.60
N ASP A 586 -6.14 13.94 49.75
CA ASP A 586 -4.93 14.76 49.83
C ASP A 586 -3.69 13.96 49.46
N GLY A 587 -3.57 12.72 49.94
CA GLY A 587 -2.51 11.81 49.49
C GLY A 587 -2.58 11.53 47.98
N THR A 588 -3.79 11.44 47.42
CA THR A 588 -3.99 11.28 45.96
C THR A 588 -3.51 12.52 45.21
N LYS A 589 -3.80 13.71 45.74
CA LYS A 589 -3.34 14.99 45.18
C LYS A 589 -1.81 15.08 45.20
N VAL A 590 -1.17 14.70 46.32
CA VAL A 590 0.29 14.65 46.46
C VAL A 590 0.91 13.73 45.39
N LEU A 591 0.43 12.48 45.28
CA LEU A 591 0.96 11.55 44.28
C LEU A 591 0.68 12.00 42.84
N SER A 592 -0.52 12.53 42.57
CA SER A 592 -0.91 12.97 41.22
C SER A 592 -0.08 14.15 40.70
N LYS A 593 0.37 15.04 41.61
CA LYS A 593 1.24 16.18 41.26
C LYS A 593 2.72 15.83 41.37
N GLY A 594 3.08 14.93 42.28
CA GLY A 594 4.46 14.61 42.64
C GLY A 594 5.10 13.52 41.78
N LEU A 595 4.34 12.50 41.37
CA LEU A 595 4.84 11.47 40.46
C LEU A 595 4.80 12.00 39.03
N ARG A 596 5.94 11.97 38.33
CA ARG A 596 6.08 12.52 36.99
C ARG A 596 5.12 11.89 35.98
N PHE A 597 4.93 10.58 36.03
CA PHE A 597 3.96 9.92 35.15
C PHE A 597 2.53 10.38 35.42
N LEU A 598 2.14 10.43 36.70
CA LEU A 598 0.78 10.85 37.07
C LEU A 598 0.52 12.33 36.80
N SER A 599 1.54 13.20 36.88
CA SER A 599 1.38 14.62 36.59
C SER A 599 1.08 14.85 35.11
N VAL A 600 1.72 14.10 34.21
CA VAL A 600 1.45 14.14 32.76
C VAL A 600 0.02 13.69 32.42
N ILE A 601 -0.50 12.69 33.12
CA ILE A 601 -1.86 12.17 32.90
C ILE A 601 -2.89 12.72 33.89
N SER A 602 -2.54 13.75 34.66
CA SER A 602 -3.39 14.29 35.73
C SER A 602 -4.72 14.86 35.21
N TRP A 603 -4.76 15.27 33.93
CA TRP A 603 -5.99 15.68 33.26
C TRP A 603 -7.05 14.57 33.21
N LEU A 604 -6.66 13.28 33.26
CA LEU A 604 -7.62 12.17 33.38
C LEU A 604 -8.41 12.20 34.69
N LEU A 605 -7.90 12.86 35.73
CA LEU A 605 -8.61 13.03 37.00
C LEU A 605 -9.80 14.01 36.89
N LEU A 606 -9.89 14.76 35.78
CA LEU A 606 -11.05 15.59 35.46
C LEU A 606 -12.24 14.77 34.96
N ILE A 607 -12.00 13.54 34.49
CA ILE A 607 -13.06 12.63 34.05
C ILE A 607 -13.91 12.23 35.28
N PRO A 608 -15.24 12.41 35.23
CA PRO A 608 -16.13 12.08 36.34
C PRO A 608 -15.89 10.66 36.88
N GLY A 609 -15.72 10.55 38.19
CA GLY A 609 -15.50 9.27 38.89
C GLY A 609 -14.05 8.75 38.92
N VAL A 610 -13.16 9.16 38.01
CA VAL A 610 -11.77 8.66 37.94
C VAL A 610 -10.97 9.04 39.18
N LYS A 611 -11.05 10.30 39.63
CA LYS A 611 -10.38 10.77 40.85
C LYS A 611 -10.80 9.97 42.09
N GLY A 612 -12.12 9.79 42.27
CA GLY A 612 -12.66 9.03 43.41
C GLY A 612 -12.25 7.56 43.38
N LEU A 613 -12.23 6.94 42.19
CA LEU A 613 -11.75 5.57 42.00
C LEU A 613 -10.26 5.44 42.37
N LEU A 614 -9.43 6.35 41.89
CA LEU A 614 -7.99 6.36 42.19
C LEU A 614 -7.73 6.53 43.68
N THR A 615 -8.42 7.48 44.33
CA THR A 615 -8.33 7.70 45.78
C THR A 615 -8.69 6.44 46.56
N ARG A 616 -9.80 5.77 46.25
CA ARG A 616 -10.21 4.54 46.93
C ARG A 616 -9.22 3.38 46.73
N ARG A 617 -8.49 3.37 45.62
CA ARG A 617 -7.51 2.32 45.28
C ARG A 617 -6.14 2.55 45.92
N LEU A 618 -5.71 3.81 46.05
CA LEU A 618 -4.43 4.18 46.69
C LEU A 618 -4.56 4.33 48.21
N PHE A 619 -5.72 4.78 48.68
CA PHE A 619 -6.01 5.03 50.09
C PHE A 619 -7.33 4.38 50.50
N PRO A 620 -7.36 3.03 50.58
CA PRO A 620 -8.55 2.32 51.04
C PRO A 620 -8.88 2.71 52.48
N ALA A 621 -10.17 2.86 52.79
CA ALA A 621 -10.62 3.08 54.16
C ALA A 621 -10.17 1.92 55.06
N ALA A 622 -9.78 2.23 56.30
CA ALA A 622 -9.54 1.22 57.32
C ALA A 622 -10.81 0.38 57.50
N LYS A 623 -10.67 -0.95 57.46
CA LYS A 623 -11.76 -1.88 57.74
C LYS A 623 -11.69 -2.34 59.19
#